data_AF-A0AA51QSN4-F1
#
_entry.id   AF-A0AA51QSN4-F1
#
_cell.length_a   1.000
_cell.length_b   1.000
_cell.length_c   1.000
_cell.angle_alpha   90.00
_cell.angle_beta   90.00
_cell.angle_gamma   90.00
#
_symmetry.space_group_name_H-M   'P 1'
#
loop_
_entity.id
_entity.type
_entity.pdbx_description
1 polymer ?
#
loop_
_entity_poly.entity_id
_entity_poly.type
_entity_poly.pdbx_seq_one_letter_code
_entity_poly.pdbx_strand_id
1 'polypeptide(L)' 'MQEIVSSEREDYGLNLTWREKGAKKVDFFTYSELVDMKINVLDLIEHPHFYRIDGKRRKILATPKGCCQCAEIPG' A
#
# COMPACT_ATOMS: atom_id res chain seq x y z
N MET A 1 5.41 -1.17 -9.83
CA MET A 1 4.24 -0.80 -8.98
C MET A 1 2.97 -1.42 -9.54
N GLN A 2 2.43 -2.38 -8.81
CA GLN A 2 1.20 -3.11 -9.11
C GLN A 2 0.11 -2.72 -8.11
N GLU A 3 -1.15 -2.80 -8.54
CA GLU A 3 -2.29 -2.57 -7.64
C GLU A 3 -2.48 -3.75 -6.70
N ILE A 4 -2.70 -3.42 -5.42
CA ILE A 4 -3.03 -4.40 -4.40
C ILE A 4 -4.50 -4.77 -4.59
N VAL A 5 -4.75 -6.06 -4.84
CA VAL A 5 -6.11 -6.59 -5.06
C VAL A 5 -6.78 -6.93 -3.75
N SER A 6 -6.01 -7.32 -2.73
CA SER A 6 -6.54 -7.64 -1.40
C SER A 6 -5.44 -7.48 -0.36
N SER A 7 -5.83 -7.09 0.84
CA SER A 7 -5.00 -7.03 2.04
C SER A 7 -5.71 -7.83 3.13
N GLU A 8 -5.00 -8.74 3.76
CA GLU A 8 -5.52 -9.54 4.87
C GLU A 8 -4.66 -9.30 6.10
N ARG A 9 -5.31 -9.05 7.23
CA ARG A 9 -4.63 -8.82 8.51
C ARG A 9 -4.25 -10.16 9.16
N GLU A 10 -3.06 -10.20 9.71
CA GLU A 10 -2.53 -11.33 10.48
C GLU A 10 -2.06 -10.84 11.86
N ASP A 11 -1.81 -11.77 12.78
CA ASP A 11 -1.40 -11.44 14.16
C ASP A 11 -0.11 -10.61 14.24
N TYR A 12 0.84 -10.84 13.33
CA TYR A 12 2.16 -10.16 13.34
C TYR A 12 2.36 -9.20 12.16
N GLY A 13 1.35 -9.03 11.30
CA GLY A 13 1.50 -8.23 10.09
C GLY A 13 0.30 -8.29 9.15
N LEU A 14 0.60 -8.20 7.85
CA LEU A 14 -0.37 -8.21 6.77
C LEU A 14 0.10 -9.03 5.58
N ASN A 15 -0.81 -9.84 5.06
CA ASN A 15 -0.67 -10.46 3.75
C ASN A 15 -1.24 -9.54 2.68
N LEU A 16 -0.38 -9.07 1.79
CA LEU A 16 -0.76 -8.28 0.63
C LEU A 16 -0.78 -9.14 -0.60
N THR A 17 -1.93 -9.18 -1.25
CA THR A 17 -2.13 -9.85 -2.53
C THR A 17 -2.20 -8.80 -3.64
N TRP A 18 -1.37 -8.94 -4.66
CA TRP A 18 -1.40 -8.08 -5.86
C TRP A 18 -1.41 -8.92 -7.13
N ARG A 19 -1.80 -8.30 -8.24
CA ARG A 19 -1.77 -8.94 -9.56
C ARG A 19 -0.59 -8.39 -10.37
N GLU A 20 0.33 -9.26 -10.75
CA GLU A 20 1.47 -8.95 -11.60
C GLU A 20 1.41 -9.77 -12.89
N LYS A 21 1.30 -9.10 -14.05
CA LYS A 21 1.26 -9.74 -15.38
C LYS A 21 0.25 -10.91 -15.48
N GLY A 22 -0.88 -10.80 -14.81
CA GLY A 22 -1.93 -11.84 -14.78
C GLY A 22 -1.77 -12.89 -13.68
N ALA A 23 -0.62 -12.98 -13.02
CA ALA A 23 -0.41 -13.85 -11.87
C ALA A 23 -0.74 -13.13 -10.56
N LYS A 24 -1.45 -13.81 -9.65
CA LYS A 24 -1.58 -13.34 -8.27
C LYS A 24 -0.28 -13.62 -7.53
N LYS A 25 0.20 -12.61 -6.81
CA LYS A 25 1.36 -12.67 -5.92
C LYS A 25 0.90 -12.28 -4.53
N VAL A 26 1.46 -12.93 -3.53
CA VAL A 26 1.20 -12.65 -2.13
C VAL A 26 2.54 -12.46 -1.43
N ASP A 27 2.59 -11.50 -0.52
CA ASP A 27 3.77 -11.25 0.31
C ASP A 27 3.33 -10.72 1.67
N PHE A 28 4.09 -11.11 2.68
CA PHE A 28 3.83 -10.80 4.07
C PHE A 28 4.70 -9.62 4.50
N PHE A 29 4.05 -8.62 5.07
CA PHE A 29 4.67 -7.43 5.66
C PHE A 29 4.38 -7.39 7.14
N THR A 30 5.43 -7.26 7.96
CA THR A 30 5.26 -7.06 9.40
C THR A 30 4.84 -5.62 9.67
N TYR A 31 4.21 -5.39 10.84
CA TYR A 31 3.84 -4.04 11.26
C TYR A 31 5.05 -3.09 11.32
N SER A 32 6.22 -3.59 11.74
CA SER A 32 7.45 -2.79 11.79
C SER A 32 7.86 -2.26 10.42
N GLU A 33 7.78 -3.09 9.37
CA GLU A 33 8.10 -2.67 8.00
C GLU A 33 7.08 -1.65 7.46
N LEU A 34 5.80 -1.86 7.76
CA LEU A 34 4.74 -0.92 7.36
C LEU A 34 4.93 0.44 8.03
N VAL A 35 5.27 0.45 9.32
CA VAL A 35 5.56 1.68 10.09
C VAL A 35 6.83 2.37 9.57
N ASP A 36 7.89 1.64 9.27
CA ASP A 36 9.12 2.19 8.67
C ASP A 36 8.83 2.87 7.33
N MET A 37 7.99 2.23 6.50
CA MET A 37 7.52 2.79 5.22
C MET A 37 6.47 3.90 5.38
N LYS A 38 6.07 4.25 6.61
CA LYS A 38 5.00 5.23 6.92
C LYS A 38 3.66 4.87 6.27
N ILE A 39 3.37 3.58 6.15
CA ILE A 39 2.12 3.07 5.60
C ILE A 39 1.13 2.82 6.73
N ASN A 40 -0.08 3.34 6.55
CA ASN A 40 -1.14 3.15 7.53
C ASN A 40 -1.84 1.82 7.27
N VAL A 41 -1.66 0.88 8.19
CA VAL A 41 -2.24 -0.47 8.12
C VAL A 41 -3.75 -0.44 7.93
N LEU A 42 -4.44 0.40 8.70
CA LEU A 42 -5.89 0.48 8.67
C LEU A 42 -6.38 0.90 7.29
N ASP A 43 -5.79 1.95 6.73
CA ASP A 43 -6.12 2.48 5.42
C ASP A 43 -5.75 1.49 4.29
N LEU A 44 -4.68 0.71 4.45
CA LEU A 44 -4.31 -0.37 3.54
C LEU A 44 -5.33 -1.52 3.54
N ILE A 45 -5.99 -1.77 4.67
CA ILE A 45 -7.06 -2.78 4.82
C ILE A 45 -8.39 -2.25 4.26
N GLU A 46 -8.77 -1.03 4.63
CA GLU A 46 -10.03 -0.43 4.19
C GLU A 46 -10.00 -0.03 2.71
N HIS A 47 -8.84 0.41 2.23
CA HIS A 47 -8.64 0.95 0.89
C HIS A 47 -7.35 0.43 0.23
N PRO A 48 -7.22 -0.89 -0.01
CA PRO A 48 -6.04 -1.47 -0.66
C PRO A 48 -5.77 -0.87 -2.05
N HIS A 49 -6.80 -0.40 -2.73
CA HIS A 49 -6.71 0.26 -4.04
C HIS A 49 -6.03 1.64 -4.01
N PHE A 50 -5.89 2.28 -2.85
CA PHE A 50 -5.07 3.50 -2.72
C PHE A 50 -3.58 3.19 -2.66
N TYR A 51 -3.20 1.94 -2.46
CA TYR A 51 -1.82 1.54 -2.31
C TYR A 51 -1.36 0.72 -3.51
N ARG A 52 -0.10 0.92 -3.87
CA ARG A 52 0.58 0.15 -4.91
C ARG A 52 1.80 -0.51 -4.31
N ILE A 53 1.98 -1.78 -4.63
CA ILE A 53 3.11 -2.56 -4.18
C ILE A 53 4.14 -2.71 -5.31
N ASP A 54 5.40 -2.54 -4.98
CA ASP A 54 6.52 -2.86 -5.84
C ASP A 54 7.14 -4.18 -5.37
N GLY A 55 6.65 -5.30 -5.95
CA GLY A 55 7.09 -6.64 -5.58
C GLY A 55 8.59 -6.89 -5.81
N LYS A 56 9.26 -6.11 -6.67
CA LYS A 56 10.71 -6.19 -6.87
C LYS A 56 11.51 -5.56 -5.74
N ARG A 57 11.00 -4.48 -5.16
CA ARG A 57 11.67 -3.71 -4.09
C ARG A 57 11.06 -3.94 -2.72
N ARG A 58 10.05 -4.81 -2.60
CA ARG A 58 9.21 -5.00 -1.40
C ARG A 58 8.80 -3.65 -0.79
N LYS A 59 8.33 -2.72 -1.63
CA LYS A 59 7.92 -1.38 -1.19
C LYS A 59 6.45 -1.16 -1.45
N ILE A 60 5.78 -0.52 -0.50
CA ILE A 60 4.40 -0.06 -0.67
C ILE A 60 4.44 1.45 -0.83
N LEU A 61 3.69 1.94 -1.80
CA LEU A 61 3.56 3.36 -2.08
C LEU A 61 2.08 3.69 -2.01
N ALA A 62 1.73 4.62 -1.13
CA ALA A 62 0.44 5.27 -1.20
C ALA A 62 0.40 6.01 -2.55
N THR A 63 -0.60 5.69 -3.37
CA THR A 63 -0.90 6.49 -4.56
C THR A 63 -1.65 7.70 -4.02
N PRO A 64 -1.07 8.91 -4.05
CA PRO A 64 -1.85 10.08 -3.71
C PRO A 64 -2.98 10.15 -4.73
N LYS A 65 -4.22 9.89 -4.29
CA LYS A 65 -5.39 10.43 -4.98
C LYS A 65 -5.10 11.91 -5.16
N GLY A 66 -5.02 12.35 -6.41
CA GLY A 66 -4.60 13.67 -6.86
C GLY A 66 -4.21 14.64 -5.75
N CYS A 67 -2.94 15.01 -5.71
CA CYS A 67 -2.56 16.27 -5.09
C CYS A 67 -3.23 17.40 -5.91
N CYS A 68 -4.51 17.63 -5.63
CA CYS A 68 -5.28 18.81 -5.96
C CYS A 68 -5.73 19.42 -4.63
N GLN A 69 -4.77 19.82 -3.79
CA GLN A 69 -4.87 20.98 -2.89
C GLN A 69 -3.59 21.11 -2.04
N CYS A 70 -2.48 21.40 -2.70
CA CYS A 70 -1.67 22.53 -2.25
C CYS A 70 -1.92 23.65 -3.25
N ALA A 71 -3.14 24.21 -3.26
CA ALA A 71 -3.32 25.54 -3.78
C ALA A 71 -2.73 26.47 -2.73
N GLU A 72 -1.74 27.24 -3.14
CA GLU A 72 -1.11 28.32 -2.41
C GLU A 72 -2.10 29.05 -1.48
N ILE A 73 -1.69 29.30 -0.24
CA ILE A 73 -2.31 30.35 0.56
C ILE A 73 -1.62 31.65 0.15
N PRO A 74 -2.24 32.55 -0.63
CA PRO A 74 -1.82 33.94 -0.64
C PRO A 74 -2.38 34.59 0.64
N GLY A 75 -1.48 34.95 1.54
CA GLY A 75 -1.73 35.90 2.63
C GLY A 75 -0.95 37.18 2.35
#